data_AF-A0A5S9C4G0-F1
#
_entry.id   AF-A0A5S9C4G0-F1
#
_cell.length_a   1.000
_cell.length_b   1.000
_cell.length_c   1.000
_cell.angle_alpha   90.00
_cell.angle_beta   90.00
_cell.angle_gamma   90.00
#
_symmetry.space_group_name_H-M   'P 1'
#
loop_
_entity.id
_entity.type
_entity.pdbx_description
1 polymer ?
#
loop_
_entity_poly.entity_id
_entity_poly.type
_entity_poly.pdbx_seq_one_letter_code
_entity_poly.pdbx_strand_id
1 'polypeptide(L)'
;MKYIKAQINQKLSEPETKKIYRQRKIYVEPVFGFMKVILGFTRMSVRGINKVKRELGFVLMALKIRKIASQQAVHYKIHIKKADFHQIINRNQLFYIA
;
A
#
# COMPACT_ATOMS: atom_id res chain seq x y z
N MET A 1 30.92 -11.43 9.09
CA MET A 1 30.16 -10.15 9.14
C MET A 1 30.86 -9.01 8.38
N LYS A 2 32.12 -8.64 8.69
CA LYS A 2 32.84 -7.53 7.99
C LYS A 2 32.97 -7.73 6.47
N TYR A 3 33.30 -8.94 6.02
CA TYR A 3 33.45 -9.28 4.60
C TYR A 3 32.16 -9.08 3.77
N ILE A 4 31.03 -9.56 4.29
CA ILE A 4 29.72 -9.43 3.62
C ILE A 4 29.31 -7.96 3.53
N LYS A 5 29.51 -7.16 4.60
CA LYS A 5 29.24 -5.72 4.56
C LYS A 5 30.09 -5.01 3.49
N ALA A 6 31.38 -5.34 3.40
CA ALA A 6 32.27 -4.76 2.40
C ALA A 6 31.81 -5.07 0.97
N GLN A 7 31.43 -6.32 0.67
CA GLN A 7 30.89 -6.69 -0.64
C GLN A 7 29.57 -5.98 -0.97
N ILE A 8 28.66 -5.86 0.00
CA ILE A 8 27.39 -5.16 -0.21
C ILE A 8 27.64 -3.67 -0.50
N ASN A 9 28.54 -3.04 0.26
CA ASN A 9 28.90 -1.65 0.05
C ASN A 9 29.56 -1.45 -1.32
N GLN A 10 30.43 -2.36 -1.73
CA GLN A 10 31.06 -2.32 -3.06
C GLN A 10 30.01 -2.38 -4.18
N LYS A 11 29.03 -3.30 -4.08
CA LYS A 11 27.91 -3.39 -5.02
C LYS A 11 26.99 -2.16 -4.98
N LEU A 12 26.75 -1.58 -3.81
CA LEU A 12 25.92 -0.37 -3.67
C LEU A 12 26.61 0.91 -4.15
N SER A 13 27.94 0.90 -4.30
CA SER A 13 28.70 2.01 -4.88
C SER A 13 28.57 2.07 -6.40
N GLU A 14 28.30 0.94 -7.06
CA GLU A 14 28.12 0.88 -8.51
C GLU A 14 26.82 1.58 -8.94
N PRO A 15 26.86 2.48 -9.94
CA PRO A 15 25.71 3.34 -10.28
C PRO A 15 24.48 2.55 -10.74
N GLU A 16 24.66 1.44 -11.47
CA GLU A 16 23.55 0.60 -11.93
C GLU A 16 22.85 -0.10 -10.78
N THR A 17 23.61 -0.77 -9.91
CA THR A 17 23.06 -1.51 -8.77
C THR A 17 22.46 -0.57 -7.73
N LYS A 18 23.05 0.62 -7.54
CA LYS A 18 22.51 1.69 -6.69
C LYS A 18 21.15 2.16 -7.16
N LYS A 19 20.96 2.32 -8.48
CA LYS A 19 19.66 2.68 -9.08
C LYS A 19 18.60 1.59 -8.83
N ILE A 20 18.95 0.32 -9.06
CA ILE A 20 18.04 -0.81 -8.80
C ILE A 20 17.67 -0.89 -7.32
N TYR A 21 18.64 -0.71 -6.43
CA TYR A 21 18.41 -0.74 -4.99
C TYR A 21 17.48 0.40 -4.55
N ARG A 22 17.70 1.62 -5.05
CA ARG A 22 16.82 2.77 -4.78
C ARG A 22 15.38 2.50 -5.23
N GLN A 23 15.20 1.87 -6.39
CA GLN A 23 13.88 1.45 -6.86
C GLN A 23 13.26 0.46 -5.86
N ARG A 24 13.96 -0.62 -5.50
CA ARG A 24 13.41 -1.62 -4.55
C ARG A 24 13.04 -1.01 -3.20
N LYS A 25 13.81 -0.04 -2.71
CA LYS A 25 13.49 0.69 -1.47
C LYS A 25 12.13 1.39 -1.54
N ILE A 26 11.77 1.93 -2.69
CA ILE A 26 10.50 2.65 -2.89
C ILE A 26 9.33 1.70 -3.13
N TYR A 27 9.52 0.63 -3.90
CA TYR A 27 8.40 -0.22 -4.32
C TYR A 27 8.23 -1.48 -3.49
N VAL A 28 9.33 -2.13 -3.12
CA VAL A 28 9.32 -3.49 -2.56
C VAL A 28 9.29 -3.45 -1.03
N GLU A 29 10.11 -2.61 -0.40
CA GLU A 29 10.17 -2.50 1.06
C GLU A 29 8.83 -2.12 1.71
N PRO A 30 8.05 -1.14 1.19
CA PRO A 30 6.77 -0.79 1.80
C PRO A 30 5.77 -1.93 1.76
N VAL A 31 5.75 -2.72 0.67
CA VAL A 31 4.87 -3.89 0.55
C VAL A 31 5.21 -4.92 1.62
N PHE A 32 6.49 -5.23 1.83
CA PHE A 32 6.91 -6.13 2.92
C PHE A 32 6.60 -5.57 4.31
N GLY A 33 6.73 -4.26 4.50
CA GLY A 33 6.31 -3.59 5.74
C GLY A 33 4.82 -3.79 6.00
N PHE A 34 3.98 -3.55 4.99
CA PHE A 34 2.54 -3.76 5.09
C PHE A 34 2.17 -5.23 5.32
N MET A 35 2.82 -6.18 4.66
CA MET A 35 2.60 -7.60 4.91
C MET A 35 2.82 -7.95 6.39
N LYS A 36 3.92 -7.46 6.99
CA LYS A 36 4.24 -7.75 8.39
C LYS A 36 3.31 -7.02 9.37
N VAL A 37 3.12 -5.72 9.18
CA VAL A 37 2.41 -4.87 10.15
C VAL A 37 0.90 -4.94 9.99
N ILE A 38 0.39 -4.93 8.75
CA ILE A 38 -1.06 -4.91 8.48
C ILE A 38 -1.65 -6.32 8.47
N LEU A 39 -0.94 -7.29 7.89
CA LEU A 39 -1.46 -8.65 7.75
C LEU A 39 -0.89 -9.62 8.80
N GLY A 40 0.06 -9.20 9.64
CA GLY A 40 0.75 -10.11 10.57
C GLY A 40 1.58 -11.19 9.86
N PHE A 41 1.81 -11.04 8.55
CA PHE A 41 2.43 -12.06 7.71
C PHE A 41 3.96 -11.99 7.82
N THR A 42 4.49 -12.74 8.78
CA THR A 42 5.93 -12.74 9.12
C THR A 42 6.68 -13.95 8.56
N ARG A 43 5.98 -15.03 8.23
CA ARG A 43 6.54 -16.28 7.70
C ARG A 43 5.63 -16.89 6.64
N MET A 44 6.23 -17.58 5.68
CA MET A 44 5.50 -18.46 4.78
C MET A 44 4.95 -19.65 5.56
N SER A 45 3.71 -20.02 5.29
CA SER A 45 3.08 -21.23 5.81
C SER A 45 3.51 -22.47 5.04
N VAL A 46 3.83 -22.33 3.75
CA VAL A 46 4.17 -23.46 2.87
C VAL A 46 5.66 -23.50 2.49
N ARG A 47 6.15 -24.70 2.19
CA ARG A 47 7.50 -24.95 1.66
C ARG A 47 7.44 -25.33 0.17
N GLY A 48 8.49 -24.96 -0.57
CA GLY A 48 8.62 -25.21 -2.01
C GLY A 48 8.24 -24.01 -2.88
N ILE A 49 9.06 -23.73 -3.89
CA ILE A 49 9.02 -22.48 -4.69
C ILE A 49 7.64 -22.20 -5.28
N ASN A 50 7.00 -23.20 -5.88
CA ASN A 50 5.68 -23.04 -6.52
C ASN A 50 4.58 -22.73 -5.51
N LYS A 51 4.63 -23.32 -4.31
CA LYS A 51 3.64 -23.08 -3.25
C LYS A 51 3.85 -21.69 -2.64
N VAL A 52 5.10 -21.31 -2.37
CA VAL A 52 5.45 -19.97 -1.85
C VAL A 52 5.03 -18.85 -2.81
N LYS A 53 5.23 -19.04 -4.12
CA LYS A 53 4.76 -18.07 -5.13
C LYS A 53 3.24 -17.86 -5.06
N ARG A 54 2.46 -18.93 -4.88
CA ARG A 54 1.00 -18.84 -4.74
C ARG A 54 0.59 -18.16 -3.44
N GLU A 55 1.21 -18.53 -2.32
CA GLU A 55 0.97 -17.90 -1.02
C GLU A 55 1.23 -16.39 -1.07
N LEU A 56 2.37 -15.97 -1.62
CA LEU A 56 2.69 -14.56 -1.86
C LEU A 56 1.64 -13.87 -2.74
N GLY A 57 1.15 -14.54 -3.79
CA GLY A 57 0.08 -14.03 -4.64
C GLY A 57 -1.19 -13.69 -3.85
N PHE A 58 -1.61 -14.57 -2.94
CA PHE A 58 -2.77 -14.31 -2.07
C PHE A 58 -2.55 -13.13 -1.13
N VAL A 59 -1.38 -13.05 -0.49
CA VAL A 59 -1.05 -11.95 0.41
C VAL A 59 -1.07 -10.60 -0.33
N LEU A 60 -0.51 -10.55 -1.53
CA LEU A 60 -0.53 -9.35 -2.37
C LEU A 60 -1.95 -8.98 -2.83
N MET A 61 -2.78 -9.96 -3.16
CA MET A 61 -4.20 -9.74 -3.47
C MET A 61 -4.96 -9.16 -2.27
N ALA A 62 -4.75 -9.69 -1.08
CA ALA A 62 -5.36 -9.17 0.15
C ALA A 62 -4.97 -7.70 0.40
N LEU A 63 -3.69 -7.35 0.22
CA LEU A 63 -3.23 -5.96 0.33
C LEU A 63 -3.91 -5.05 -0.71
N LYS A 64 -4.04 -5.52 -1.95
CA LYS A 64 -4.68 -4.76 -3.02
C LYS A 64 -6.16 -4.52 -2.75
N ILE A 65 -6.89 -5.54 -2.28
CA ILE A 65 -8.31 -5.43 -1.90
C ILE A 65 -8.48 -4.42 -0.76
N ARG A 66 -7.65 -4.50 0.28
CA ARG A 66 -7.68 -3.54 1.40
C ARG A 66 -7.46 -2.10 0.92
N LYS A 67 -6.51 -1.90 -0.01
CA LYS A 67 -6.27 -0.58 -0.62
C LYS A 67 -7.52 -0.07 -1.35
N ILE A 68 -8.13 -0.90 -2.19
CA ILE A 68 -9.36 -0.53 -2.94
C ILE A 68 -10.50 -0.20 -1.98
N ALA A 69 -10.76 -1.03 -0.97
CA ALA A 69 -11.80 -0.79 0.02
C ALA A 69 -11.59 0.54 0.77
N SER A 70 -10.34 0.86 1.15
CA SER A 70 -10.02 2.13 1.79
C SER A 70 -10.28 3.34 0.89
N GLN A 71 -9.96 3.23 -0.40
CA GLN A 71 -10.20 4.29 -1.38
C GLN A 71 -11.71 4.50 -1.61
N GLN A 72 -12.47 3.41 -1.72
CA GLN A 72 -13.93 3.46 -1.85
C GLN A 72 -14.58 4.11 -0.63
N ALA A 73 -14.15 3.77 0.59
CA ALA A 73 -14.67 4.36 1.82
C ALA A 73 -14.41 5.88 1.89
N VAL A 74 -13.23 6.34 1.46
CA VAL A 74 -12.91 7.77 1.38
C VAL A 74 -13.79 8.46 0.34
N HIS A 75 -13.91 7.88 -0.85
CA HIS A 75 -14.74 8.42 -1.93
C HIS A 75 -16.20 8.56 -1.49
N TYR A 76 -16.77 7.54 -0.87
CA TYR A 76 -18.13 7.55 -0.34
C TYR A 76 -18.34 8.65 0.71
N LYS A 77 -17.40 8.84 1.65
CA LYS A 77 -17.46 9.93 2.64
C LYS A 77 -17.44 11.31 2.00
N ILE A 78 -16.66 11.51 0.94
CA ILE A 78 -16.61 12.78 0.19
C ILE A 78 -17.95 13.04 -0.49
N HIS A 79 -18.55 12.02 -1.12
CA HIS A 79 -19.86 12.13 -1.76
C HIS A 79 -20.97 12.48 -0.78
N ILE A 80 -21.02 11.81 0.38
CA ILE A 80 -22.03 12.15 1.42
C ILE A 80 -21.86 13.59 1.87
N LYS A 81 -20.64 14.00 2.26
CA LYS A 81 -20.41 15.38 2.71
C LYS A 81 -20.85 16.39 1.66
N LYS A 82 -20.55 16.13 0.38
CA LYS A 82 -20.96 17.00 -0.72
C LYS A 82 -22.48 17.06 -0.85
N ALA A 83 -23.18 15.93 -0.73
CA ALA A 83 -24.64 15.88 -0.73
C ALA A 83 -25.25 16.68 0.45
N ASP A 84 -24.67 16.55 1.65
CA ASP A 84 -25.11 17.30 2.83
C ASP A 84 -24.93 18.82 2.64
N PHE A 85 -23.81 19.27 2.06
CA PHE A 85 -23.60 20.67 1.71
C PHE A 85 -24.66 21.19 0.74
N HIS A 86 -24.98 20.43 -0.30
CA HIS A 86 -26.02 20.82 -1.26
C HIS A 86 -27.41 20.90 -0.62
N GLN A 87 -27.74 19.99 0.30
CA GLN A 87 -29.01 20.03 1.05
C GLN A 87 -29.11 21.25 1.98
N ILE A 88 -28.02 21.64 2.65
CA ILE A 88 -27.98 22.83 3.51
C ILE A 88 -28.21 24.10 2.68
N ILE A 89 -27.55 24.22 1.52
CA ILE A 89 -27.72 25.38 0.64
C ILE A 89 -29.17 25.49 0.15
N ASN A 90 -29.75 24.39 -0.31
CA ASN A 90 -31.12 24.37 -0.81
C ASN A 90 -32.14 24.74 0.30
N ARG A 91 -31.97 24.19 1.51
CA ARG A 91 -32.80 24.60 2.66
C ARG A 91 -32.69 26.09 2.93
N ASN A 92 -31.47 26.63 2.98
CA ASN A 92 -31.27 28.05 3.23
C ASN A 92 -31.91 28.92 2.13
N GLN A 93 -31.83 28.52 0.86
CA GLN A 93 -32.50 29.24 -0.24
C GLN A 93 -34.03 29.25 -0.07
N LEU A 94 -34.64 28.13 0.31
CA LEU A 94 -36.08 28.06 0.56
C LEU A 94 -36.53 28.97 1.71
N PHE A 95 -35.70 29.16 2.73
CA PHE A 95 -35.97 30.11 3.83
C PHE A 95 -36.00 31.58 3.39
N TYR A 96 -35.31 31.96 2.31
CA TYR A 96 -35.31 33.34 1.81
C TYR A 96 -36.45 33.65 0.84
N ILE A 97 -37.18 32.63 0.37
CA ILE A 97 -38.27 32.74 -0.61
C ILE A 97 -39.65 32.73 0.09
N ALA A 98 -39.72 32.26 1.33
CA ALA A 98 -40.91 32.33 2.20
C ALA A 98 -40.96 33.65 2.98
#